data_AF-A0A2G9PTS6-F1
#
_entry.id   AF-A0A2G9PTS6-F1
#
_cell.length_a   1.000
_cell.length_b   1.000
_cell.length_c   1.000
_cell.angle_alpha   90.00
_cell.angle_beta   90.00
_cell.angle_gamma   90.00
#
_symmetry.space_group_name_H-M   'P 1'
#
loop_
_entity.id
_entity.type
_entity.pdbx_description
1 polymer ?
#
loop_
_entity_poly.entity_id
_entity_poly.type
_entity_poly.pdbx_seq_one_letter_code
_entity_poly.pdbx_strand_id
1 'polypeptide(L)'
;IKPLSDSLVNVSAADVDLIVTYLSGGGAGNAAVKLRSLIKPMYVSFDDYEDFTFSNGEVKEGLTKSSGQSGYYGFENGYEDEENDQPKKKTPNIKSISLTLDKTGSLRTKITNIPKITSPHNIIAELEFKDPNGEIQTVAKKIPLYSSKLHVGITPDSWAASGELFKFKVIVLDLNGKPVSDT
;
A
#
# COMPACT_ATOMS: atom_id res chain seq x y z
N ILE A 1 -1.04 16.50 -3.81
CA ILE A 1 -1.85 15.44 -3.15
C ILE A 1 -1.36 15.30 -1.71
N LYS A 2 -2.22 15.48 -0.72
CA LYS A 2 -1.88 15.33 0.70
C LYS A 2 -2.98 14.53 1.42
N PRO A 3 -2.67 13.35 1.98
CA PRO A 3 -3.63 12.64 2.82
C PRO A 3 -3.88 13.41 4.13
N LEU A 4 -5.07 13.25 4.71
CA LEU A 4 -5.42 13.90 5.97
C LEU A 4 -4.77 13.25 7.20
N SER A 5 -4.42 11.97 7.09
CA SER A 5 -3.63 11.22 8.05
C SER A 5 -2.38 10.70 7.35
N ASP A 6 -1.22 10.81 7.99
CA ASP A 6 0.04 10.29 7.48
C ASP A 6 0.13 8.76 7.58
N SER A 7 -0.77 8.13 8.34
CA SER A 7 -0.90 6.68 8.44
C SER A 7 -2.36 6.26 8.33
N LEU A 8 -2.68 5.48 7.30
CA LEU A 8 -4.01 4.92 7.11
C LEU A 8 -4.03 3.49 7.64
N VAL A 9 -4.86 3.20 8.64
CA VAL A 9 -4.94 1.88 9.26
C VAL A 9 -6.33 1.29 9.07
N ASN A 10 -6.43 0.20 8.32
CA ASN A 10 -7.65 -0.56 8.04
C ASN A 10 -8.86 0.32 7.66
N VAL A 11 -8.62 1.35 6.83
CA VAL A 11 -9.66 2.28 6.38
C VAL A 11 -10.32 1.76 5.10
N SER A 12 -11.62 1.99 4.96
CA SER A 12 -12.37 1.71 3.72
C SER A 12 -12.39 2.89 2.75
N ALA A 13 -11.97 4.07 3.22
CA ALA A 13 -11.82 5.28 2.43
C ALA A 13 -10.79 6.23 3.04
N ALA A 14 -10.17 7.10 2.23
CA ALA A 14 -9.16 8.05 2.66
C ALA A 14 -9.44 9.45 2.11
N ASP A 15 -9.49 10.45 3.00
CA ASP A 15 -9.60 11.85 2.60
C ASP A 15 -8.25 12.40 2.14
N VAL A 16 -8.26 13.10 1.00
CA VAL A 16 -7.09 13.68 0.38
C VAL A 16 -7.37 15.12 -0.06
N ASP A 17 -6.41 16.00 0.23
CA ASP A 17 -6.35 17.35 -0.27
C ASP A 17 -5.58 17.38 -1.60
N LEU A 18 -6.24 17.88 -2.63
CA LEU A 18 -5.69 18.16 -3.94
C LEU A 18 -5.41 19.66 -4.00
N ILE A 19 -4.19 20.03 -4.38
CA ILE A 19 -3.77 21.42 -4.56
C ILE A 19 -2.94 21.43 -5.83
N VAL A 20 -3.27 22.33 -6.75
CA VAL A 20 -2.52 22.55 -7.98
C VAL A 20 -2.20 24.05 -8.07
N THR A 21 -0.91 24.34 -8.17
CA THR A 21 -0.37 25.70 -8.31
C THR A 21 0.46 25.75 -9.58
N TYR A 22 0.24 26.78 -10.40
CA TYR A 22 1.09 27.05 -11.56
C TYR A 22 2.45 27.59 -11.10
N LEU A 23 3.48 27.34 -11.91
CA LEU A 23 4.85 27.81 -11.65
C LEU A 23 4.94 29.35 -11.57
N SER A 24 3.99 30.06 -12.20
CA SER A 24 3.85 31.52 -12.11
C SER A 24 3.35 32.03 -10.75
N GLY A 25 3.01 31.13 -9.81
CA GLY A 25 2.64 31.49 -8.43
C GLY A 25 1.13 31.61 -8.16
N GLY A 26 0.27 31.30 -9.13
CA GLY A 26 -1.19 31.28 -8.95
C GLY A 26 -1.76 29.87 -8.76
N GLY A 27 -2.86 29.74 -8.02
CA GLY A 27 -3.61 28.49 -7.94
C GLY A 27 -4.32 28.16 -9.27
N ALA A 28 -4.41 26.88 -9.62
CA ALA A 28 -5.12 26.42 -10.82
C ALA A 28 -6.64 26.41 -10.58
N GLY A 29 -7.21 27.60 -10.41
CA GLY A 29 -8.62 27.78 -10.06
C GLY A 29 -9.57 27.22 -11.12
N ASN A 30 -10.61 26.50 -10.68
CA ASN A 30 -11.61 25.86 -11.55
C ASN A 30 -11.03 24.85 -12.56
N ALA A 31 -9.78 24.39 -12.37
CA ALA A 31 -9.17 23.44 -13.27
C ALA A 31 -9.89 22.08 -13.19
N ALA A 32 -10.14 21.49 -14.36
CA ALA A 32 -10.57 20.10 -14.46
C ALA A 32 -9.36 19.20 -14.19
N VAL A 33 -9.51 18.27 -13.25
CA VAL A 33 -8.48 17.32 -12.85
C VAL A 33 -9.03 15.90 -12.83
N LYS A 34 -8.15 14.92 -12.99
CA LYS A 34 -8.51 13.51 -12.88
C LYS A 34 -7.62 12.84 -11.83
N LEU A 35 -8.23 12.39 -10.75
CA LEU A 35 -7.55 11.61 -9.71
C LEU A 35 -7.70 10.13 -10.03
N ARG A 36 -6.59 9.43 -10.22
CA ARG A 36 -6.51 7.98 -10.33
C ARG A 36 -5.92 7.40 -9.05
N SER A 37 -6.42 6.25 -8.64
CA SER A 37 -5.89 5.54 -7.48
C SER A 37 -5.75 4.06 -7.77
N LEU A 38 -4.60 3.50 -7.38
CA LEU A 38 -4.30 2.07 -7.46
C LEU A 38 -3.72 1.60 -6.13
N ILE A 39 -4.11 0.43 -5.67
CA ILE A 39 -3.60 -0.18 -4.44
C ILE A 39 -2.63 -1.29 -4.81
N LYS A 40 -1.42 -1.24 -4.25
CA LYS A 40 -0.38 -2.25 -4.48
C LYS A 40 0.21 -2.73 -3.16
N PRO A 41 0.60 -4.01 -3.02
CA PRO A 41 1.34 -4.48 -1.87
C PRO A 41 2.61 -3.65 -1.63
N MET A 42 3.03 -3.54 -0.37
CA MET A 42 4.31 -2.96 -0.01
C MET A 42 5.02 -3.84 1.01
N TYR A 43 6.35 -3.82 0.98
CA TYR A 43 7.19 -4.46 1.97
C TYR A 43 7.57 -3.46 3.04
N VAL A 44 7.58 -3.91 4.29
CA VAL A 44 8.04 -3.13 5.43
C VAL A 44 9.30 -3.80 5.95
N SER A 45 10.35 -3.00 6.09
CA SER A 45 11.63 -3.38 6.67
C SER A 45 12.11 -2.24 7.54
N PHE A 46 12.95 -2.56 8.52
CA PHE A 46 13.54 -1.61 9.44
C PHE A 46 15.02 -1.93 9.58
N ASP A 47 15.88 -0.93 9.46
CA ASP A 47 17.34 -1.11 9.41
C ASP A 47 17.90 -1.81 10.67
N ASP A 48 17.31 -1.57 11.84
CA ASP A 48 17.71 -2.25 13.09
C ASP A 48 17.21 -3.72 13.17
N TYR A 49 16.41 -4.18 12.21
CA TYR A 49 15.72 -5.47 12.21
C TYR A 49 15.71 -6.14 10.83
N GLU A 50 16.80 -6.03 10.06
CA GLU A 50 16.89 -6.59 8.69
C GLU A 50 16.65 -8.11 8.62
N ASP A 51 16.97 -8.85 9.68
CA ASP A 51 16.76 -10.31 9.77
C ASP A 51 15.30 -10.72 10.00
N PHE A 52 14.41 -9.76 10.26
CA PHE A 52 13.00 -10.02 10.56
C PHE A 52 12.11 -9.85 9.33
N THR A 53 11.17 -10.77 9.15
CA THR A 53 10.07 -10.61 8.20
C THR A 53 8.88 -9.96 8.89
N PHE A 54 8.47 -8.79 8.43
CA PHE A 54 7.36 -8.02 9.01
C PHE A 54 6.09 -8.12 8.19
N SER A 55 4.96 -8.31 8.89
CA SER A 55 3.61 -8.06 8.36
C SER A 55 3.33 -8.70 6.99
N ASN A 56 3.80 -9.92 6.77
CA ASN A 56 3.70 -10.61 5.47
C ASN A 56 2.27 -11.08 5.10
N GLY A 57 1.29 -10.82 5.97
CA GLY A 57 -0.12 -11.15 5.76
C GLY A 57 -0.55 -12.40 6.52
N GLU A 58 -1.69 -12.95 6.13
CA GLU A 58 -2.21 -14.20 6.70
C GLU A 58 -1.38 -15.38 6.21
N VAL A 59 -0.96 -16.23 7.15
CA VAL A 59 -0.35 -17.52 6.84
C VAL A 59 -1.46 -18.49 6.48
N LYS A 60 -1.36 -19.14 5.31
CA LYS A 60 -2.21 -20.27 4.95
C LYS A 60 -1.49 -21.57 5.29
N GLU A 61 -2.17 -22.49 5.95
CA GLU A 61 -1.64 -23.83 6.21
C GLU A 61 -1.39 -24.57 4.88
N GLY A 62 -0.25 -25.25 4.76
CA GLY A 62 0.11 -26.03 3.57
C GLY A 62 1.60 -26.03 3.24
N LEU A 63 2.02 -26.92 2.34
CA LEU A 63 3.39 -26.98 1.85
C LEU A 63 3.58 -25.97 0.71
N THR A 64 4.10 -24.78 1.02
CA THR A 64 4.58 -23.85 -0.01
C THR A 64 6.04 -24.16 -0.35
N LYS A 65 6.35 -24.43 -1.62
CA LYS A 65 7.76 -24.52 -2.06
C LYS A 65 8.42 -23.18 -1.78
N SER A 66 9.38 -23.16 -0.85
CA SER A 66 10.22 -22.01 -0.56
C SER A 66 11.20 -21.79 -1.73
N SER A 67 10.73 -21.19 -2.82
CA SER A 67 11.62 -20.64 -3.84
C SER A 67 12.25 -19.37 -3.27
N GLY A 68 13.54 -19.45 -2.94
CA GLY A 68 14.33 -18.31 -2.51
C GLY A 68 14.25 -17.18 -3.54
N GLN A 69 14.00 -15.98 -3.01
CA GLN A 69 14.17 -14.68 -3.65
C GLN A 69 13.19 -14.31 -4.77
N SER A 70 12.64 -13.10 -4.62
CA SER A 70 11.82 -12.32 -5.56
C SER A 70 10.32 -12.55 -5.46
N GLY A 71 9.68 -11.65 -4.71
CA GLY A 71 8.23 -11.49 -4.69
C GLY A 71 7.70 -11.11 -6.06
N TYR A 72 6.84 -11.95 -6.62
CA TYR A 72 5.74 -11.54 -7.48
C TYR A 72 4.69 -12.67 -7.58
N TYR A 73 3.42 -12.27 -7.43
CA TYR A 73 2.16 -13.04 -7.50
C TYR A 73 1.76 -13.91 -6.30
N GLY A 74 1.13 -13.29 -5.32
CA GLY A 74 0.20 -13.93 -4.38
C GLY A 74 -1.21 -13.36 -4.54
N PHE A 75 -1.80 -13.40 -5.74
CA PHE A 75 -3.26 -13.34 -5.85
C PHE A 75 -3.77 -14.77 -5.67
N GLU A 76 -4.20 -15.08 -4.45
CA GLU A 76 -5.19 -16.12 -4.16
C GLU A 76 -5.02 -17.45 -4.92
N ASN A 77 -4.12 -18.31 -4.45
CA ASN A 77 -4.29 -19.75 -4.67
C ASN A 77 -5.24 -20.27 -3.58
N GLY A 78 -6.50 -20.42 -3.94
CA GLY A 78 -7.29 -21.56 -3.50
C GLY A 78 -6.97 -22.67 -4.51
N TYR A 79 -6.45 -23.80 -4.02
CA TYR A 79 -6.31 -24.98 -4.85
C TYR A 79 -7.72 -25.51 -5.13
N GLU A 80 -8.19 -25.39 -6.37
CA GLU A 80 -9.20 -26.28 -6.92
C GLU A 80 -8.54 -27.07 -8.05
N ASP A 81 -8.64 -28.39 -7.93
CA ASP A 81 -8.10 -29.35 -8.88
C ASP A 81 -8.68 -29.15 -10.29
N GLU A 82 -7.77 -29.27 -11.26
CA GLU A 82 -7.95 -29.69 -12.65
C GLU A 82 -9.23 -29.25 -13.39
N GLU A 83 -9.09 -28.28 -14.31
CA GLU A 83 -9.16 -28.49 -15.77
C GLU A 83 -9.35 -27.13 -16.50
N ASN A 84 -8.31 -26.68 -17.20
CA ASN A 84 -8.39 -25.83 -18.40
C ASN A 84 -8.97 -24.40 -18.30
N ASP A 85 -8.44 -23.53 -17.42
CA ASP A 85 -8.59 -22.07 -17.60
C ASP A 85 -7.23 -21.38 -17.38
N GLN A 86 -6.72 -20.72 -18.42
CA GLN A 86 -5.49 -19.91 -18.32
C GLN A 86 -5.66 -18.91 -17.17
N PRO A 87 -4.64 -18.66 -16.33
CA PRO A 87 -4.77 -17.75 -15.20
C PRO A 87 -5.15 -16.36 -15.72
N LYS A 88 -6.42 -15.99 -15.54
CA LYS A 88 -6.91 -14.64 -15.83
C LYS A 88 -6.07 -13.68 -15.00
N LYS A 89 -5.14 -12.96 -15.64
CA LYS A 89 -4.40 -11.86 -15.02
C LYS A 89 -5.43 -10.93 -14.37
N LYS A 90 -5.55 -10.97 -13.04
CA LYS A 90 -6.39 -10.03 -12.29
C LYS A 90 -5.89 -8.63 -12.64
N THR A 91 -6.68 -7.90 -13.41
CA THR A 91 -6.35 -6.54 -13.81
C THR A 91 -6.30 -5.69 -12.53
N PRO A 92 -5.24 -4.87 -12.34
CA PRO A 92 -5.18 -3.99 -11.19
C PRO A 92 -6.43 -3.10 -11.15
N ASN A 93 -7.11 -3.07 -10.01
CA ASN A 93 -8.33 -2.29 -9.84
C ASN A 93 -7.97 -0.80 -9.71
N ILE A 94 -7.85 -0.13 -10.85
CA ILE A 94 -7.59 1.30 -10.95
C ILE A 94 -8.93 2.02 -10.89
N LYS A 95 -9.09 2.92 -9.92
CA LYS A 95 -10.24 3.83 -9.87
C LYS A 95 -9.84 5.19 -10.40
N SER A 96 -10.77 5.87 -11.07
CA SER A 96 -10.58 7.21 -11.60
C SER A 96 -11.80 8.06 -11.29
N ILE A 97 -11.57 9.27 -10.80
CA ILE A 97 -12.63 10.28 -10.59
C ILE A 97 -12.21 11.60 -11.25
N SER A 98 -13.11 12.17 -12.06
CA SER A 98 -12.95 13.50 -12.63
C SER A 98 -13.53 14.53 -11.65
N LEU A 99 -12.77 15.59 -11.39
CA LEU A 99 -13.07 16.59 -10.39
C LEU A 99 -12.79 17.99 -10.94
N THR A 100 -13.34 19.02 -10.31
CA THR A 100 -13.03 20.42 -10.61
C THR A 100 -12.55 21.09 -9.34
N LEU A 101 -11.38 21.72 -9.40
CA LEU A 101 -10.82 22.44 -8.26
C LEU A 101 -11.65 23.70 -7.96
N ASP A 102 -11.57 24.20 -6.73
CA ASP A 102 -12.17 25.47 -6.36
C ASP A 102 -11.42 26.67 -6.99
N LYS A 103 -11.86 27.89 -6.70
CA LYS A 103 -11.26 29.13 -7.23
C LYS A 103 -9.79 29.33 -6.82
N THR A 104 -9.35 28.67 -5.75
CA THR A 104 -7.97 28.73 -5.25
C THR A 104 -7.08 27.64 -5.84
N GLY A 105 -7.63 26.73 -6.66
CA GLY A 105 -6.90 25.57 -7.17
C GLY A 105 -6.77 24.44 -6.15
N SER A 106 -7.71 24.35 -5.20
CA SER A 106 -7.73 23.32 -4.17
C SER A 106 -9.03 22.54 -4.19
N LEU A 107 -9.00 21.31 -3.69
CA LEU A 107 -10.20 20.50 -3.45
C LEU A 107 -9.90 19.39 -2.45
N ARG A 108 -10.76 19.22 -1.44
CA ARG A 108 -10.78 18.00 -0.63
C ARG A 108 -11.69 16.97 -1.29
N THR A 109 -11.19 15.75 -1.44
CA THR A 109 -11.95 14.61 -1.98
C THR A 109 -11.61 13.34 -1.21
N LYS A 110 -12.29 12.24 -1.54
CA LYS A 110 -12.17 10.95 -0.86
C LYS A 110 -11.86 9.85 -1.87
N ILE A 111 -10.82 9.05 -1.59
CA ILE A 111 -10.56 7.78 -2.28
C ILE A 111 -11.41 6.71 -1.58
N THR A 112 -12.36 6.11 -2.29
CA THR A 112 -13.38 5.19 -1.72
C THR A 112 -13.17 3.74 -2.12
N ASN A 113 -13.90 2.83 -1.45
CA ASN A 113 -13.86 1.37 -1.56
C ASN A 113 -12.43 0.84 -1.63
N ILE A 114 -11.62 1.27 -0.66
CA ILE A 114 -10.34 0.66 -0.33
C ILE A 114 -10.69 -0.75 0.20
N PRO A 115 -10.13 -1.82 -0.38
CA PRO A 115 -10.39 -3.18 0.06
C PRO A 115 -9.78 -3.40 1.45
N LYS A 116 -10.37 -4.34 2.19
CA LYS A 116 -9.75 -4.84 3.42
C LYS A 116 -8.42 -5.50 3.06
N ILE A 117 -7.36 -5.12 3.77
CA ILE A 117 -6.00 -5.64 3.57
C ILE A 117 -5.54 -6.40 4.81
N THR A 118 -4.72 -7.43 4.61
CA THR A 118 -4.13 -8.25 5.69
C THR A 118 -2.64 -8.01 5.84
N SER A 119 -1.98 -7.50 4.80
CA SER A 119 -0.58 -7.05 4.77
C SER A 119 -0.48 -5.57 4.35
N PRO A 120 0.65 -4.89 4.59
CA PRO A 120 0.84 -3.50 4.19
C PRO A 120 0.73 -3.29 2.67
N HIS A 121 0.13 -2.18 2.28
CA HIS A 121 -0.04 -1.75 0.89
C HIS A 121 0.29 -0.26 0.74
N ASN A 122 0.48 0.19 -0.49
CA ASN A 122 0.47 1.60 -0.86
C ASN A 122 -0.78 1.91 -1.69
N ILE A 123 -1.43 3.03 -1.39
CA ILE A 123 -2.30 3.71 -2.34
C ILE A 123 -1.40 4.60 -3.20
N ILE A 124 -1.32 4.29 -4.49
CA ILE A 124 -0.70 5.13 -5.51
C ILE A 124 -1.78 6.06 -6.05
N ALA A 125 -1.74 7.33 -5.64
CA ALA A 125 -2.66 8.36 -6.09
C ALA A 125 -1.96 9.22 -7.15
N GLU A 126 -2.55 9.31 -8.34
CA GLU A 126 -2.06 10.10 -9.47
C GLU A 126 -3.08 11.19 -9.81
N LEU A 127 -2.63 12.43 -9.90
CA LEU A 127 -3.45 13.56 -10.30
C LEU A 127 -2.99 14.06 -11.66
N GLU A 128 -3.88 13.99 -12.63
CA GLU A 128 -3.70 14.48 -13.99
C GLU A 128 -4.43 15.82 -14.14
N PHE A 129 -3.79 16.84 -14.70
CA PHE A 129 -4.37 18.17 -14.91
C PHE A 129 -3.75 18.85 -16.14
N LYS A 130 -4.40 19.87 -16.69
CA LYS A 130 -3.84 20.70 -17.75
C LYS A 130 -3.18 21.95 -17.18
N ASP A 131 -2.00 22.29 -17.66
CA ASP A 131 -1.33 23.54 -17.31
C ASP A 131 -1.84 24.71 -18.20
N PRO A 132 -1.39 25.97 -17.97
CA PRO A 132 -1.86 27.12 -18.73
C PRO A 132 -1.46 27.08 -20.21
N ASN A 133 -0.43 26.31 -20.58
CA ASN A 133 -0.02 26.10 -21.96
C ASN A 133 -0.86 25.00 -22.64
N GLY A 134 -1.73 24.33 -21.90
CA GLY A 134 -2.60 23.26 -22.38
C GLY A 134 -1.95 21.87 -22.31
N GLU A 135 -0.73 21.76 -21.77
CA GLU A 135 -0.04 20.48 -21.61
C GLU A 135 -0.64 19.67 -20.46
N ILE A 136 -0.71 18.35 -20.63
CA ILE A 136 -1.17 17.45 -19.57
C ILE A 136 0.01 17.15 -18.66
N GLN A 137 -0.15 17.49 -17.38
CA GLN A 137 0.79 17.18 -16.32
C GLN A 137 0.23 16.09 -15.42
N THR A 138 1.12 15.27 -14.88
CA THR A 138 0.76 14.21 -13.92
C THR A 138 1.67 14.28 -12.71
N VAL A 139 1.07 14.24 -11.53
CA VAL A 139 1.79 14.13 -10.25
C VAL A 139 1.31 12.91 -9.49
N ALA A 140 2.23 12.21 -8.83
CA ALA A 140 1.91 11.00 -8.08
C ALA A 140 2.28 11.14 -6.60
N LYS A 141 1.53 10.47 -5.72
CA LYS A 141 1.89 10.28 -4.31
C LYS A 141 1.61 8.84 -3.89
N LYS A 142 2.56 8.26 -3.16
CA LYS A 142 2.38 7.01 -2.43
C LYS A 142 1.89 7.33 -1.02
N ILE A 143 0.81 6.69 -0.61
CA ILE A 143 0.21 6.82 0.72
C ILE A 143 0.22 5.43 1.36
N PRO A 144 0.99 5.22 2.45
CA PRO A 144 1.00 3.95 3.16
C PRO A 144 -0.38 3.59 3.70
N LEU A 145 -0.76 2.33 3.50
CA LEU A 145 -1.99 1.72 3.99
C LEU A 145 -1.63 0.46 4.77
N TYR A 146 -1.92 0.46 6.06
CA TYR A 146 -1.57 -0.59 6.99
C TYR A 146 -2.79 -1.38 7.42
N SER A 147 -2.62 -2.68 7.65
CA SER A 147 -3.67 -3.53 8.25
C SER A 147 -3.82 -3.28 9.75
N SER A 148 -2.78 -2.80 10.42
CA SER A 148 -2.72 -2.58 11.87
C SER A 148 -1.80 -1.39 12.22
N LYS A 149 -1.87 -0.88 13.47
CA LYS A 149 -0.95 0.17 13.98
C LYS A 149 0.44 -0.37 14.35
N LEU A 150 0.59 -1.69 14.33
CA LEU A 150 1.77 -2.42 14.75
C LEU A 150 2.28 -3.30 13.61
N HIS A 151 3.60 -3.46 13.57
CA HIS A 151 4.28 -4.42 12.73
C HIS A 151 4.79 -5.56 13.60
N VAL A 152 4.26 -6.76 13.37
CA VAL A 152 4.80 -7.98 13.96
C VAL A 152 5.87 -8.52 13.02
N GLY A 153 7.07 -8.69 13.55
CA GLY A 153 8.23 -9.29 12.88
C GLY A 153 8.54 -10.66 13.45
N ILE A 154 8.88 -11.61 12.59
CA ILE A 154 9.34 -12.95 12.98
C ILE A 154 10.65 -13.30 12.26
N THR A 155 11.54 -13.99 12.97
CA THR A 155 12.75 -14.57 12.39
C THR A 155 13.04 -15.93 13.01
N PRO A 156 13.46 -16.95 12.23
CA PRO A 156 13.90 -18.22 12.79
C PRO A 156 15.19 -18.05 13.60
N ASP A 157 15.36 -18.82 14.66
CA ASP A 157 16.66 -18.91 15.33
C ASP A 157 17.63 -19.67 14.41
N SER A 158 18.83 -19.13 14.18
CA SER A 158 19.74 -19.56 13.11
C SER A 158 20.32 -20.97 13.29
N TRP A 159 19.96 -21.69 14.36
CA TRP A 159 20.44 -23.01 14.72
C TRP A 159 19.28 -23.99 15.04
N ALA A 160 18.49 -24.38 14.05
CA ALA A 160 17.52 -25.46 14.23
C ALA A 160 17.67 -26.55 13.15
N ALA A 161 18.89 -27.05 13.01
CA ALA A 161 19.18 -28.30 12.32
C ALA A 161 19.32 -29.43 13.36
N SER A 162 18.25 -29.77 14.07
CA SER A 162 18.06 -31.11 14.66
C SER A 162 16.71 -31.24 15.39
N GLY A 163 15.93 -32.23 14.97
CA GLY A 163 15.08 -33.01 15.87
C GLY A 163 13.73 -32.43 16.26
N GLU A 164 13.67 -31.52 17.23
CA GLU A 164 12.46 -31.45 18.08
C GLU A 164 12.03 -30.05 18.55
N LEU A 165 12.84 -28.99 18.39
CA LEU A 165 12.49 -27.64 18.86
C LEU A 165 12.80 -26.56 17.81
N PHE A 166 11.78 -26.10 17.09
CA PHE A 166 11.87 -24.90 16.24
C PHE A 166 11.75 -23.66 17.12
N LYS A 167 12.84 -22.89 17.22
CA LYS A 167 12.88 -21.61 17.93
C LYS A 167 12.75 -20.46 16.93
N PHE A 168 12.02 -19.43 17.31
CA PHE A 168 11.88 -18.20 16.55
C PHE A 168 11.87 -17.00 17.51
N LYS A 169 12.24 -15.85 17.00
CA LYS A 169 12.15 -14.57 17.73
C LYS A 169 11.00 -13.76 17.13
N VAL A 170 10.26 -13.09 17.99
CA VAL A 170 9.19 -12.17 17.62
C VAL A 170 9.52 -10.79 18.15
N ILE A 171 9.23 -9.77 17.36
CA ILE A 171 9.28 -8.38 17.79
C ILE A 171 8.03 -7.66 17.31
N VAL A 172 7.56 -6.70 18.11
CA VAL A 172 6.44 -5.83 17.76
C VAL A 172 6.94 -4.40 17.70
N LEU A 173 6.74 -3.75 16.56
CA LEU A 173 7.16 -2.37 16.30
C LEU A 173 5.94 -1.49 16.02
N ASP A 174 6.05 -0.20 16.29
CA ASP A 174 5.12 0.80 15.76
C ASP A 174 5.38 1.05 14.25
N LEU A 175 4.56 1.91 13.63
CA LEU A 175 4.70 2.27 12.21
C LEU A 175 6.02 3.01 11.88
N ASN A 176 6.75 3.48 12.89
CA ASN A 176 8.04 4.15 12.76
C ASN A 176 9.23 3.21 13.05
N GLY A 177 8.99 1.92 13.28
CA GLY A 177 10.04 0.95 13.57
C GLY A 177 10.52 0.93 15.02
N LYS A 178 9.80 1.57 15.94
CA LYS A 178 10.17 1.59 17.35
C LYS A 178 9.52 0.42 18.10
N PRO A 179 10.27 -0.31 18.93
CA PRO A 179 9.69 -1.33 19.80
C PRO A 179 8.58 -0.76 20.66
N VAL A 180 7.45 -1.46 20.70
CA VAL A 180 6.38 -1.15 21.64
C VAL A 180 6.61 -1.92 22.94
N SER A 181 6.39 -1.27 24.08
CA SER A 181 6.51 -1.93 25.38
C SER A 181 5.30 -2.83 25.63
N ASP A 182 5.54 -4.03 26.18
CA ASP A 182 4.48 -4.85 26.77
C ASP A 182 3.88 -4.06 27.95
N THR A 183 2.60 -3.72 27.84
CA THR A 183 1.82 -3.13 28.93
C THR A 183 0.79 -4.14 29.41
#